data_AF-A0A397UZJ9-F1
#
_entry.id   AF-A0A397UZJ9-F1
#
_cell.length_a   1.000
_cell.length_b   1.000
_cell.length_c   1.000
_cell.angle_alpha   90.00
_cell.angle_beta   90.00
_cell.angle_gamma   90.00
#
_symmetry.space_group_name_H-M   'P 1'
#
loop_
_entity.id
_entity.type
_entity.pdbx_description
1 polymer ?
#
loop_
_entity_poly.entity_id
_entity_poly.type
_entity_poly.pdbx_seq_one_letter_code
_entity_poly.pdbx_strand_id
1 'polypeptide(L)'
;MVAKDFRLSSFFDSIYNASLPENRSSKYLDKLDKKLAVECYVICGNQNAKLTAFKKDISLFVDLMGVSTEAIDALSYAGITISRRHLDREKSAIADNHPHKVTSYLENKKNNAFVLNVDDYYNIHTKRTPDTCSTSSAAHITTLLLNGVDAMAIPRVTPNGISIHNPKLIDSDLICTFLDSYYIGRMAKTFNDQLHHEVSLDEKLENMTLHKYDDRIKE
;
A
#
# COMPACT_ATOMS: atom_id res chain seq x y z
N MET A 1 -10.48 20.76 32.18
CA MET A 1 -11.48 21.05 31.13
C MET A 1 -11.27 22.49 30.68
N VAL A 2 -10.85 22.71 29.44
CA VAL A 2 -10.77 24.06 28.87
C VAL A 2 -12.20 24.53 28.62
N ALA A 3 -12.57 25.71 29.13
CA ALA A 3 -13.91 26.27 28.94
C ALA A 3 -14.19 26.45 27.43
N LYS A 4 -15.37 26.02 26.97
CA LYS A 4 -15.82 26.17 25.59
C LYS A 4 -15.93 27.67 25.27
N ASP A 5 -15.11 28.18 24.35
CA ASP A 5 -15.21 29.56 23.90
C ASP A 5 -16.45 29.69 23.00
N PHE A 6 -17.48 30.38 23.48
CA PHE A 6 -18.75 30.57 22.79
C PHE A 6 -18.59 31.27 21.42
N ARG A 7 -17.51 32.03 21.23
CA ARG A 7 -17.22 32.72 19.95
C ARG A 7 -16.80 31.75 18.85
N LEU A 8 -16.18 30.63 19.22
CA LEU A 8 -15.81 29.58 18.26
C LEU A 8 -17.04 28.84 17.76
N SER A 9 -18.04 28.61 18.62
CA SER A 9 -19.30 27.97 18.21
C SER A 9 -20.02 28.77 17.13
N SER A 10 -20.20 30.08 17.32
CA SER A 10 -20.89 30.88 16.30
C SER A 10 -20.12 30.97 14.97
N PHE A 11 -18.78 30.91 15.02
CA PHE A 11 -17.93 30.87 13.83
C PHE A 11 -18.12 29.58 13.04
N PHE A 12 -18.08 28.42 13.70
CA PHE A 12 -18.35 27.14 13.04
C PHE A 12 -19.77 27.05 12.51
N ASP A 13 -20.76 27.54 13.25
CA ASP A 13 -22.16 27.59 12.79
C ASP A 13 -22.29 28.44 11.52
N SER A 14 -21.58 29.57 11.45
CA SER A 14 -21.57 30.45 10.28
C SER A 14 -20.97 29.77 9.04
N ILE A 15 -19.83 29.08 9.20
CA ILE A 15 -19.18 28.33 8.11
C ILE A 15 -20.08 27.17 7.66
N TYR A 16 -20.67 26.45 8.60
CA TYR A 16 -21.54 25.33 8.33
C TYR A 16 -22.78 25.78 7.55
N ASN A 17 -23.45 26.83 8.01
CA ASN A 17 -24.63 27.41 7.36
C ASN A 17 -24.31 28.01 5.98
N ALA A 18 -23.15 28.64 5.81
CA ALA A 18 -22.72 29.15 4.50
C ALA A 18 -22.41 28.04 3.49
N SER A 19 -22.00 26.87 4.00
CA SER A 19 -21.66 25.70 3.17
C SER A 19 -22.83 24.75 2.96
N LEU A 20 -23.99 25.05 3.57
CA LEU A 20 -25.23 24.27 3.53
C LEU A 20 -26.03 24.61 2.27
N PRO A 21 -26.13 23.71 1.30
CA PRO A 21 -26.93 23.91 0.09
C PRO A 21 -28.41 23.60 0.34
N GLU A 22 -29.30 24.26 -0.40
CA GLU A 22 -30.75 24.31 -0.13
C GLU A 22 -31.51 22.97 -0.15
N ASN A 23 -31.02 21.88 -0.76
CA ASN A 23 -31.77 20.62 -0.92
C ASN A 23 -30.91 19.36 -0.84
N ARG A 24 -30.81 18.63 0.30
CA ARG A 24 -29.94 17.41 0.37
C ARG A 24 -30.33 16.25 1.30
N SER A 25 -29.77 15.09 0.95
CA SER A 25 -29.83 13.80 1.65
C SER A 25 -28.79 13.67 2.76
N SER A 26 -29.02 12.76 3.72
CA SER A 26 -28.12 12.49 4.86
C SER A 26 -26.68 12.15 4.45
N LYS A 27 -26.50 11.41 3.35
CA LYS A 27 -25.17 11.03 2.83
C LYS A 27 -24.31 12.23 2.42
N TYR A 28 -24.93 13.33 1.98
CA TYR A 28 -24.16 14.53 1.67
C TYR A 28 -23.76 15.29 2.92
N LEU A 29 -24.65 15.39 3.91
CA LEU A 29 -24.35 16.08 5.17
C LEU A 29 -23.13 15.46 5.85
N ASP A 30 -23.03 14.13 5.89
CA ASP A 30 -21.84 13.43 6.42
C ASP A 30 -20.54 13.76 5.63
N LYS A 31 -20.64 13.93 4.31
CA LYS A 31 -19.49 14.38 3.50
C LYS A 31 -19.15 15.85 3.76
N LEU A 32 -20.14 16.70 3.99
CA LEU A 32 -19.96 18.11 4.29
C LEU A 32 -19.25 18.28 5.65
N ASP A 33 -19.67 17.53 6.66
CA ASP A 33 -19.03 17.53 7.98
C ASP A 33 -17.54 17.19 7.88
N LYS A 34 -17.21 16.11 7.16
CA LYS A 34 -15.83 15.68 6.94
C LYS A 34 -15.01 16.74 6.18
N LYS A 35 -15.60 17.34 5.15
CA LYS A 35 -14.96 18.40 4.36
C LYS A 35 -14.66 19.62 5.25
N LEU A 36 -15.64 20.11 5.99
CA LEU A 36 -15.51 21.28 6.84
C LEU A 36 -14.50 21.06 7.96
N ALA A 37 -14.46 19.85 8.54
CA ALA A 37 -13.44 19.49 9.51
C ALA A 37 -12.02 19.64 8.95
N VAL A 38 -11.78 19.15 7.72
CA VAL A 38 -10.48 19.29 7.04
C VAL A 38 -10.14 20.76 6.77
N GLU A 39 -11.08 21.55 6.26
CA GLU A 39 -10.86 22.98 5.98
C GLU A 39 -10.53 23.76 7.26
N CYS A 40 -11.26 23.51 8.36
CA CYS A 40 -10.97 24.11 9.66
C CYS A 40 -9.58 23.70 10.17
N TYR A 41 -9.20 22.44 9.98
CA TYR A 41 -7.88 21.95 10.37
C TYR A 41 -6.75 22.61 9.57
N VAL A 42 -6.95 22.84 8.28
CA VAL A 42 -6.02 23.60 7.42
C VAL A 42 -5.90 25.05 7.89
N ILE A 43 -7.03 25.71 8.18
CA ILE A 43 -7.05 27.10 8.67
C ILE A 43 -6.30 27.21 10.02
N CYS A 44 -6.58 26.30 10.97
CA CYS A 44 -5.87 26.26 12.25
C CYS A 44 -4.39 25.88 12.09
N GLY A 45 -4.09 25.00 11.14
CA GLY A 45 -2.72 24.55 10.82
C GLY A 45 -1.85 25.64 10.23
N ASN A 46 -2.44 26.61 9.53
CA ASN A 46 -1.71 27.70 8.89
C ASN A 46 -0.97 28.64 9.85
N GLN A 47 -1.33 28.66 11.13
CA GLN A 47 -0.69 29.53 12.13
C GLN A 47 -0.12 28.79 13.34
N ASN A 48 -0.14 27.45 13.35
CA ASN A 48 0.29 26.68 14.51
C ASN A 48 1.50 25.81 14.18
N ALA A 49 2.65 26.16 14.74
CA ALA A 49 3.89 25.39 14.62
C ALA A 49 3.76 23.94 15.15
N LYS A 50 2.77 23.66 16.00
CA LYS A 50 2.48 22.30 16.50
C LYS A 50 1.70 21.44 15.50
N LEU A 51 1.12 22.04 14.46
CA LEU A 51 0.40 21.34 13.38
C LEU A 51 1.27 21.01 12.16
N THR A 52 2.59 21.19 12.27
CA THR A 52 3.57 20.84 11.22
C THR A 52 3.48 19.37 10.79
N ALA A 53 3.10 18.46 11.69
CA ALA A 53 2.92 17.04 11.38
C ALA A 53 1.83 16.81 10.33
N PHE A 54 0.68 17.48 10.44
CA PHE A 54 -0.41 17.33 9.48
C PHE A 54 -0.06 17.88 8.10
N LYS A 55 0.63 19.03 8.04
CA LYS A 55 1.11 19.57 6.76
C LYS A 55 2.08 18.61 6.09
N LYS A 56 2.97 17.98 6.88
CA LYS A 56 3.89 16.95 6.38
C LYS A 56 3.11 15.75 5.80
N ASP A 57 2.11 15.25 6.52
CA ASP A 57 1.32 14.09 6.08
C ASP A 57 0.54 14.40 4.79
N ILE A 58 -0.13 15.56 4.69
CA ILE A 58 -0.78 16.01 3.45
C ILE A 58 0.24 16.13 2.32
N SER A 59 1.41 16.70 2.58
CA SER A 59 2.42 16.92 1.54
C SER A 59 2.95 15.61 0.97
N LEU A 60 3.24 14.63 1.84
CA LEU A 60 3.62 13.28 1.41
C LEU A 60 2.50 12.61 0.63
N PHE A 61 1.25 12.76 1.08
CA PHE A 61 0.09 12.19 0.39
C PHE A 61 -0.08 12.79 -1.02
N VAL A 62 -0.09 14.11 -1.18
CA VAL A 62 -0.31 14.72 -2.50
C VAL A 62 0.86 14.47 -3.46
N ASP A 63 2.10 14.42 -2.96
CA ASP A 63 3.27 14.00 -3.73
C ASP A 63 3.15 12.55 -4.21
N LEU A 64 2.66 11.65 -3.33
CA LEU A 64 2.33 10.26 -3.66
C LEU A 64 1.17 10.13 -4.66
N MET A 65 0.23 11.09 -4.69
CA MET A 65 -0.83 11.14 -5.71
C MET A 65 -0.35 11.71 -7.05
N GLY A 66 0.84 12.31 -7.09
CA GLY A 66 1.49 12.77 -8.33
C GLY A 66 1.16 14.21 -8.68
N VAL A 67 0.85 15.01 -7.66
CA VAL A 67 0.68 16.45 -7.82
C VAL A 67 2.00 17.06 -8.29
N SER A 68 1.94 17.97 -9.27
CA SER A 68 3.12 18.58 -9.85
C SER A 68 3.89 19.43 -8.83
N THR A 69 5.18 19.65 -9.09
CA THR A 69 6.03 20.48 -8.24
C THR A 69 5.51 21.91 -8.10
N GLU A 70 4.94 22.47 -9.16
CA GLU A 70 4.35 23.81 -9.19
C GLU A 70 3.09 23.87 -8.33
N ALA A 71 2.27 22.82 -8.39
CA ALA A 71 1.07 22.71 -7.57
C ALA A 71 1.43 22.51 -6.08
N ILE A 72 2.47 21.73 -5.76
CA ILE A 72 2.99 21.60 -4.39
C ILE A 72 3.52 22.94 -3.87
N ASP A 73 4.27 23.69 -4.70
CA ASP A 73 4.76 25.01 -4.33
C ASP A 73 3.58 25.99 -4.11
N ALA A 74 2.56 25.98 -4.97
CA ALA A 74 1.34 26.79 -4.79
C ALA A 74 0.59 26.45 -3.50
N LEU A 75 0.42 25.16 -3.18
CA LEU A 75 -0.18 24.69 -1.92
C LEU A 75 0.66 25.10 -0.71
N SER A 76 1.99 25.13 -0.85
CA SER A 76 2.89 25.55 0.22
C SER A 76 2.80 27.05 0.46
N TYR A 77 2.68 27.86 -0.61
CA TYR A 77 2.40 29.30 -0.51
C TYR A 77 1.04 29.59 0.13
N ALA A 78 0.03 28.76 -0.13
CA ALA A 78 -1.27 28.82 0.55
C ALA A 78 -1.23 28.31 2.01
N GLY A 79 -0.07 27.82 2.46
CA GLY A 79 0.16 27.28 3.81
C GLY A 79 -0.30 25.84 4.02
N ILE A 80 -0.93 25.21 3.03
CA ILE A 80 -1.57 23.89 3.15
C ILE A 80 -0.53 22.78 3.28
N THR A 81 0.51 22.82 2.47
CA THR A 81 1.62 21.86 2.46
C THR A 81 2.89 22.47 3.06
N ILE A 82 3.88 21.61 3.37
CA ILE A 82 5.25 22.06 3.63
C ILE A 82 5.93 22.40 2.31
N SER A 83 7.01 23.20 2.40
CA SER A 83 7.81 23.52 1.22
C SER A 83 8.37 22.25 0.57
N ARG A 84 8.49 22.24 -0.76
CA ARG A 84 9.09 21.14 -1.52
C ARG A 84 10.47 20.74 -1.00
N ARG A 85 11.32 21.69 -0.62
CA ARG A 85 12.65 21.41 -0.04
C ARG A 85 12.54 20.62 1.27
N HIS A 86 11.54 20.93 2.11
CA HIS A 86 11.29 20.18 3.34
C HIS A 86 10.73 18.80 2.98
N LEU A 87 9.76 18.71 2.08
CA LEU A 87 9.23 17.44 1.60
C LEU A 87 10.32 16.49 1.08
N ASP A 88 11.26 16.98 0.27
CA ASP A 88 12.38 16.18 -0.23
C ASP A 88 13.26 15.63 0.90
N ARG A 89 13.52 16.43 1.95
CA ARG A 89 14.26 15.97 3.13
C ARG A 89 13.50 14.89 3.91
N GLU A 90 12.19 15.02 4.03
CA GLU A 90 11.35 14.00 4.67
C GLU A 90 11.38 12.70 3.86
N LYS A 91 11.31 12.78 2.53
CA LYS A 91 11.45 11.61 1.65
C LYS A 91 12.81 10.93 1.81
N SER A 92 13.90 11.70 1.81
CA SER A 92 15.23 11.16 2.08
C SER A 92 15.31 10.50 3.45
N ALA A 93 14.81 11.15 4.51
CA ALA A 93 14.82 10.57 5.85
C ALA A 93 13.97 9.28 5.96
N ILE A 94 12.87 9.19 5.22
CA ILE A 94 12.06 7.96 5.12
C ILE A 94 12.85 6.86 4.41
N ALA A 95 13.50 7.18 3.29
CA ALA A 95 14.31 6.23 2.53
C ALA A 95 15.52 5.74 3.34
N ASP A 96 16.26 6.64 3.99
CA ASP A 96 17.42 6.31 4.84
C ASP A 96 17.02 5.39 6.02
N ASN A 97 15.82 5.60 6.58
CA ASN A 97 15.30 4.80 7.68
C ASN A 97 14.63 3.49 7.22
N HIS A 98 14.35 3.35 5.93
CA HIS A 98 13.62 2.20 5.39
C HIS A 98 14.37 0.87 5.59
N PRO A 99 15.68 0.74 5.28
CA PRO A 99 16.43 -0.49 5.52
C PRO A 99 16.40 -0.95 6.98
N HIS A 100 16.50 -0.01 7.93
CA HIS A 100 16.46 -0.31 9.36
C HIS A 100 15.08 -0.85 9.79
N LYS A 101 14.00 -0.26 9.29
CA LYS A 101 12.63 -0.75 9.54
C LYS A 101 12.39 -2.12 8.94
N VAL A 102 12.80 -2.35 7.69
CA VAL A 102 12.68 -3.65 7.02
C VAL A 102 13.48 -4.71 7.76
N THR A 103 14.73 -4.41 8.15
CA THR A 103 15.58 -5.32 8.93
C THR A 103 14.92 -5.69 10.25
N SER A 104 14.48 -4.69 11.02
CA SER A 104 13.81 -4.91 12.31
C SER A 104 12.53 -5.76 12.16
N TYR A 105 11.78 -5.53 11.09
CA TYR A 105 10.59 -6.32 10.77
C TYR A 105 10.93 -7.77 10.44
N LEU A 106 11.93 -8.00 9.59
CA LEU A 106 12.40 -9.33 9.22
C LEU A 106 12.97 -10.10 10.40
N GLU A 107 13.72 -9.46 11.29
CA GLU A 107 14.24 -10.09 12.50
C GLU A 107 13.11 -10.60 13.41
N ASN A 108 12.06 -9.79 13.58
CA ASN A 108 10.86 -10.15 14.33
C ASN A 108 10.10 -11.31 13.66
N LYS A 109 10.03 -11.32 12.33
CA LYS A 109 9.26 -12.29 11.54
C LYS A 109 10.09 -13.39 10.90
N LYS A 110 11.35 -13.59 11.30
CA LYS A 110 12.31 -14.48 10.61
C LYS A 110 11.83 -15.92 10.36
N ASN A 111 10.93 -16.44 11.21
CA ASN A 111 10.39 -17.78 11.08
C ASN A 111 9.18 -17.88 10.12
N ASN A 112 8.51 -16.76 9.84
CA ASN A 112 7.24 -16.69 9.10
C ASN A 112 7.29 -15.67 7.93
N ALA A 113 8.43 -15.03 7.68
CA ALA A 113 8.58 -14.06 6.62
C ALA A 113 8.75 -14.77 5.27
N PHE A 114 7.95 -14.35 4.28
CA PHE A 114 8.07 -14.83 2.91
C PHE A 114 8.63 -13.72 2.02
N VAL A 115 9.73 -14.03 1.33
CA VAL A 115 10.33 -13.17 0.31
C VAL A 115 10.07 -13.81 -1.04
N LEU A 116 9.33 -13.12 -1.90
CA LEU A 116 9.04 -13.55 -3.26
C LEU A 116 9.84 -12.69 -4.23
N ASN A 117 10.65 -13.32 -5.07
CA ASN A 117 11.31 -12.65 -6.19
C ASN A 117 10.48 -12.91 -7.44
N VAL A 118 9.80 -11.89 -7.94
CA VAL A 118 8.93 -11.96 -9.12
C VAL A 118 9.67 -11.32 -10.28
N ASP A 119 10.01 -12.12 -11.28
CA ASP A 119 10.49 -11.64 -12.58
C ASP A 119 9.26 -11.19 -13.41
N ASP A 120 9.31 -9.99 -13.99
CA ASP A 120 8.24 -9.50 -14.86
C ASP A 120 8.27 -10.14 -16.25
N TYR A 121 9.27 -10.99 -16.52
CA TYR A 121 9.46 -11.72 -17.77
C TYR A 121 9.44 -10.82 -19.01
N TYR A 122 9.82 -9.54 -18.84
CA TYR A 122 9.69 -8.51 -19.87
C TYR A 122 10.40 -8.86 -21.20
N ASN A 123 11.43 -9.70 -21.16
CA ASN A 123 12.23 -10.09 -22.34
C ASN A 123 11.91 -11.45 -22.98
N ILE A 124 10.86 -12.17 -22.56
CA ILE A 124 10.42 -13.38 -23.27
C ILE A 124 9.24 -13.08 -24.20
N HIS A 125 9.51 -12.38 -25.30
CA HIS A 125 8.54 -12.17 -26.37
C HIS A 125 8.31 -13.41 -27.27
N THR A 126 8.95 -14.55 -26.99
CA THR A 126 8.77 -15.80 -27.75
C THR A 126 9.01 -17.03 -26.86
N LYS A 127 8.33 -18.15 -27.15
CA LYS A 127 8.63 -19.46 -26.55
C LYS A 127 10.07 -19.84 -26.92
N ARG A 128 11.03 -19.63 -26.02
CA ARG A 128 12.40 -20.13 -26.13
C ARG A 128 12.66 -21.13 -25.02
N THR A 129 13.14 -22.31 -25.39
CA THR A 129 13.81 -23.21 -24.45
C THR A 129 15.14 -22.55 -24.05
N PRO A 130 15.45 -22.40 -22.75
CA PRO A 130 16.73 -21.85 -22.32
C PRO A 130 17.87 -22.70 -22.89
N ASP A 131 18.67 -22.12 -23.79
CA ASP A 131 19.80 -22.80 -24.45
C ASP A 131 21.15 -22.45 -23.80
N THR A 132 21.14 -21.54 -22.82
CA THR A 132 22.32 -21.01 -22.15
C THR A 132 22.08 -20.88 -20.64
N CYS A 133 23.12 -21.14 -19.83
CA CYS A 133 23.10 -20.94 -18.37
C CYS A 133 23.31 -19.48 -17.96
N SER A 134 23.01 -18.51 -18.84
CA SER A 134 23.09 -17.09 -18.50
C SER A 134 21.82 -16.68 -17.74
N THR A 135 21.98 -16.35 -16.45
CA THR A 135 20.92 -15.74 -15.65
C THR A 135 20.52 -14.39 -16.26
N SER A 136 19.21 -14.15 -16.44
CA SER A 136 18.69 -12.82 -16.73
C SER A 136 19.26 -11.83 -15.71
N SER A 137 19.72 -10.65 -16.16
CA SER A 137 20.19 -9.63 -15.22
C SER A 137 19.02 -9.26 -14.30
N ALA A 138 19.27 -9.15 -13.00
CA ALA A 138 18.28 -8.85 -11.96
C ALA A 138 17.53 -7.51 -12.12
N ALA A 139 17.77 -6.75 -13.19
CA ALA A 139 17.14 -5.47 -13.51
C ALA A 139 15.61 -5.55 -13.70
N HIS A 140 15.03 -6.75 -13.84
CA HIS A 140 13.61 -6.97 -14.09
C HIS A 140 12.92 -7.80 -12.98
N ILE A 141 13.58 -7.93 -11.82
CA ILE A 141 13.06 -8.70 -10.69
C ILE A 141 12.53 -7.75 -9.62
N THR A 142 11.23 -7.82 -9.35
CA THR A 142 10.62 -7.17 -8.18
C THR A 142 10.69 -8.12 -6.98
N THR A 143 11.28 -7.65 -5.88
CA THR A 143 11.25 -8.39 -4.60
C THR A 143 10.03 -7.96 -3.78
N LEU A 144 9.10 -8.87 -3.54
CA LEU A 144 7.94 -8.67 -2.68
C LEU A 144 8.19 -9.30 -1.31
N LEU A 145 8.02 -8.50 -0.26
CA LEU A 145 7.99 -8.99 1.11
C LEU A 145 6.53 -9.21 1.52
N LEU A 146 6.11 -10.46 1.68
CA LEU A 146 4.78 -10.78 2.16
C LEU A 146 4.73 -10.70 3.68
N ASN A 147 3.70 -10.04 4.20
CA ASN A 147 3.45 -10.03 5.64
C ASN A 147 3.18 -11.45 6.12
N GLY A 148 3.88 -11.84 7.19
CA GLY A 148 3.91 -13.24 7.64
C GLY A 148 2.51 -13.78 7.91
N VAL A 149 2.16 -14.82 7.17
CA VAL A 149 1.04 -15.70 7.52
C VAL A 149 1.52 -16.55 8.71
N ASP A 150 0.67 -16.80 9.69
CA ASP A 150 0.91 -17.81 10.73
C ASP A 150 0.87 -19.21 10.10
N ALA A 151 1.88 -19.51 9.29
CA ALA A 151 2.10 -20.78 8.65
C ALA A 151 3.23 -21.49 9.39
N MET A 152 3.06 -22.78 9.67
CA MET A 152 4.18 -23.58 10.15
C MET A 152 5.28 -23.59 9.10
N ALA A 153 6.51 -23.32 9.51
CA ALA A 153 7.68 -23.50 8.66
C ALA A 153 7.64 -24.91 8.07
N ILE A 154 7.76 -25.03 6.75
CA ILE A 154 7.77 -26.34 6.09
C ILE A 154 9.03 -27.07 6.57
N PRO A 155 8.90 -28.20 7.29
CA PRO A 155 10.04 -28.83 7.92
C PRO A 155 10.97 -29.42 6.85
N ARG A 156 12.28 -29.17 6.97
CA ARG A 156 13.31 -29.67 6.02
C ARG A 156 13.30 -31.20 5.87
N VAL A 157 12.77 -31.89 6.86
CA VAL A 157 12.58 -33.33 6.90
C VAL A 157 11.17 -33.66 7.33
N THR A 158 10.57 -34.66 6.72
CA THR A 158 9.33 -35.27 7.19
C THR A 158 9.53 -35.91 8.58
N PRO A 159 8.45 -36.22 9.34
CA PRO A 159 8.57 -36.92 10.62
C PRO A 159 9.35 -38.24 10.56
N ASN A 160 9.45 -38.85 9.37
CA ASN A 160 10.19 -40.09 9.12
C ASN A 160 11.65 -39.86 8.71
N GLY A 161 12.18 -38.63 8.83
CA GLY A 161 13.57 -38.29 8.53
C GLY A 161 13.89 -38.14 7.04
N ILE A 162 12.89 -38.20 6.15
CA ILE A 162 13.08 -38.03 4.71
C ILE A 162 13.14 -36.54 4.38
N SER A 163 14.19 -36.11 3.69
CA SER A 163 14.33 -34.74 3.18
C SER A 163 13.14 -34.36 2.29
N ILE A 164 12.53 -33.21 2.54
CA ILE A 164 11.48 -32.67 1.64
C ILE A 164 12.07 -32.06 0.36
N HIS A 165 13.39 -31.83 0.31
CA HIS A 165 14.03 -31.42 -0.94
C HIS A 165 13.89 -32.56 -1.95
N ASN A 166 13.06 -32.33 -2.96
CA ASN A 166 12.96 -33.20 -4.13
C ASN A 166 14.17 -32.95 -5.04
N PRO A 167 15.15 -33.87 -5.13
CA PRO A 167 16.33 -33.67 -5.99
C PRO A 167 15.98 -33.68 -7.48
N LYS A 168 14.78 -34.15 -7.87
CA LYS A 168 14.29 -34.05 -9.24
C LYS A 168 13.81 -32.66 -9.65
N LEU A 169 13.84 -31.66 -8.73
CA LEU A 169 13.35 -30.27 -8.88
C LEU A 169 11.84 -30.17 -9.16
N ILE A 170 11.35 -30.83 -10.20
CA ILE A 170 9.96 -30.85 -10.66
C ILE A 170 9.67 -32.31 -11.06
N ASP A 171 8.93 -33.04 -10.24
CA ASP A 171 8.39 -34.35 -10.63
C ASP A 171 7.06 -34.10 -11.36
N SER A 172 7.13 -34.04 -12.69
CA SER A 172 5.99 -33.67 -13.55
C SER A 172 4.80 -34.60 -13.35
N ASP A 173 5.03 -35.89 -13.12
CA ASP A 173 3.96 -36.86 -12.93
C ASP A 173 3.27 -36.65 -11.59
N LEU A 174 4.04 -36.35 -10.53
CA LEU A 174 3.49 -36.01 -9.22
C LEU A 174 2.71 -34.69 -9.26
N ILE A 175 3.24 -33.68 -9.97
CA ILE A 175 2.60 -32.38 -10.16
C ILE A 175 1.30 -32.54 -10.94
N CYS A 176 1.30 -33.25 -12.07
CA CYS A 176 0.08 -33.54 -12.83
C CYS A 176 -0.92 -34.31 -11.97
N THR A 177 -0.49 -35.35 -11.25
CA THR A 177 -1.39 -36.16 -10.41
C THR A 177 -2.05 -35.35 -9.27
N PHE A 178 -1.29 -34.50 -8.59
CA PHE A 178 -1.79 -33.69 -7.47
C PHE A 178 -2.50 -32.39 -7.92
N LEU A 179 -2.04 -31.76 -8.99
CA LEU A 179 -2.66 -30.54 -9.51
C LEU A 179 -3.93 -30.83 -10.31
N ASP A 180 -3.97 -31.87 -11.15
CA ASP A 180 -5.09 -32.11 -12.09
C ASP A 180 -6.43 -32.26 -11.39
N SER A 181 -6.48 -32.96 -10.24
CA SER A 181 -7.77 -33.29 -9.63
C SER A 181 -8.27 -32.21 -8.67
N TYR A 182 -7.41 -31.70 -7.77
CA TYR A 182 -7.84 -30.79 -6.71
C TYR A 182 -7.62 -29.31 -7.06
N TYR A 183 -6.49 -28.98 -7.68
CA TYR A 183 -6.12 -27.59 -7.93
C TYR A 183 -6.62 -27.06 -9.27
N ILE A 184 -6.58 -27.85 -10.35
CA ILE A 184 -7.13 -27.45 -11.65
C ILE A 184 -8.64 -27.23 -11.54
N GLY A 185 -9.38 -28.08 -10.83
CA GLY A 185 -10.81 -27.84 -10.57
C GLY A 185 -11.10 -26.54 -9.80
N ARG A 186 -10.14 -26.05 -9.00
CA ARG A 186 -10.21 -24.74 -8.32
C ARG A 186 -9.77 -23.59 -9.22
N MET A 187 -8.65 -23.72 -9.93
CA MET A 187 -8.13 -22.70 -10.85
C MET A 187 -9.03 -22.51 -12.09
N ALA A 188 -9.77 -23.55 -12.49
CA ALA A 188 -10.76 -23.49 -13.57
C ALA A 188 -12.04 -22.75 -13.16
N LYS A 189 -12.27 -22.52 -11.86
CA LYS A 189 -13.32 -21.60 -11.40
C LYS A 189 -12.82 -20.19 -11.59
N THR A 190 -13.58 -19.38 -12.32
CA THR A 190 -13.22 -17.98 -12.51
C THR A 190 -13.24 -17.25 -11.18
N PHE A 191 -12.54 -16.11 -11.09
CA PHE A 191 -12.58 -15.25 -9.92
C PHE A 191 -14.02 -14.93 -9.47
N ASN A 192 -14.93 -14.73 -10.43
CA ASN A 192 -16.35 -14.50 -10.16
C ASN A 192 -17.06 -15.74 -9.57
N ASP A 193 -16.73 -16.94 -10.05
CA ASP A 193 -17.32 -18.19 -9.56
C ASP A 193 -16.87 -18.54 -8.13
N GLN A 194 -15.63 -18.18 -7.77
CA GLN A 194 -15.10 -18.39 -6.42
C GLN A 194 -15.63 -17.37 -5.40
N LEU A 195 -15.97 -16.17 -5.86
CA LEU A 195 -16.35 -15.03 -5.01
C LEU A 195 -17.87 -14.84 -4.90
N HIS A 196 -18.67 -15.87 -5.19
CA HIS A 196 -20.14 -15.87 -5.04
C HIS A 196 -20.64 -15.74 -3.57
N HIS A 197 -19.82 -15.24 -2.66
CA HIS A 197 -20.24 -14.87 -1.31
C HIS A 197 -20.19 -13.36 -1.08
N GLU A 198 -21.09 -12.92 -0.20
CA GLU A 198 -21.55 -11.57 0.15
C GLU A 198 -20.47 -10.61 0.71
N VAL A 199 -19.30 -10.54 0.09
CA VAL A 199 -18.24 -9.63 0.55
C VAL A 199 -18.55 -8.21 0.08
N SER A 200 -18.39 -7.24 0.98
CA SER A 200 -18.64 -5.82 0.69
C SER A 200 -17.71 -5.30 -0.42
N LEU A 201 -18.15 -4.27 -1.15
CA LEU A 201 -17.36 -3.69 -2.24
C LEU A 201 -16.00 -3.13 -1.75
N ASP A 202 -15.95 -2.64 -0.51
CA ASP A 202 -14.76 -2.04 0.07
C ASP A 202 -13.68 -3.10 0.36
N GLU A 203 -14.06 -4.25 0.93
CA GLU A 203 -13.15 -5.41 1.10
C GLU A 203 -12.68 -5.98 -0.24
N LYS A 204 -13.50 -5.89 -1.30
CA LYS A 204 -13.10 -6.31 -2.65
C LYS A 204 -12.01 -5.42 -3.22
N LEU A 205 -12.13 -4.10 -3.03
CA LEU A 205 -11.14 -3.13 -3.49
C LEU A 205 -9.82 -3.26 -2.73
N GLU A 206 -9.86 -3.47 -1.42
CA GLU A 206 -8.66 -3.63 -0.60
C GLU A 206 -7.87 -4.90 -0.99
N ASN A 207 -8.56 -6.03 -1.19
CA ASN A 207 -7.95 -7.29 -1.65
C ASN A 207 -7.41 -7.22 -3.10
N MET A 208 -7.89 -6.26 -3.90
CA MET A 208 -7.41 -6.02 -5.27
C MET A 208 -6.28 -5.00 -5.36
N THR A 209 -5.90 -4.35 -4.25
CA THR A 209 -4.90 -3.29 -4.27
C THR A 209 -3.49 -3.90 -4.28
N LEU A 210 -2.94 -4.12 -5.48
CA LEU A 210 -1.53 -4.46 -5.67
C LEU A 210 -0.70 -3.18 -5.48
N HIS A 211 0.07 -3.08 -4.40
CA HIS A 211 0.95 -1.94 -4.16
C HIS A 211 2.19 -2.01 -5.10
N LYS A 212 2.21 -1.19 -6.16
CA LYS A 212 3.39 -0.96 -7.02
C LYS A 212 4.26 0.13 -6.37
N TYR A 213 5.53 -0.18 -6.06
CA TYR A 213 6.47 0.75 -5.42
C TYR A 213 7.41 1.47 -6.42
N ASP A 214 7.21 1.28 -7.72
CA ASP A 214 8.33 1.29 -8.67
C ASP A 214 8.70 2.62 -9.32
N ASP A 215 8.16 3.77 -8.92
CA ASP A 215 8.45 5.02 -9.65
C ASP A 215 8.62 6.28 -8.79
N ARG A 216 8.56 6.20 -7.45
CA ARG A 216 8.44 7.42 -6.60
C ARG A 216 9.40 7.53 -5.42
N ILE A 217 10.18 6.50 -5.16
CA ILE A 217 11.29 6.58 -4.20
C ILE A 217 12.54 6.59 -5.07
N LYS A 218 13.35 7.65 -4.95
CA LYS A 218 14.66 7.67 -5.59
C LYS A 218 15.47 6.48 -5.08
N GLU A 219 16.06 5.73 -6.01
CA GLU A 219 17.21 4.87 -5.74
C GLU A 219 18.35 5.66 -5.08
#